data_AF-A0A956MC36-F1
#
_entry.id   AF-A0A956MC36-F1
#
_cell.length_a   1.000
_cell.length_b   1.000
_cell.length_c   1.000
_cell.angle_alpha   90.00
_cell.angle_beta   90.00
_cell.angle_gamma   90.00
#
_symmetry.space_group_name_H-M   'P 1'
#
loop_
_entity.id
_entity.type
_entity.pdbx_description
1 polymer ?
#
loop_
_entity_poly.entity_id
_entity_poly.type
_entity_poly.pdbx_seq_one_letter_code
_entity_poly.pdbx_strand_id
1 'polypeptide(L)'
;MKKVIIEKKVLSENDKLAAEIREQLDSRGILCLNFVSSPGSGKTSLLERTLSSMGDRLKIALIAGDVQTENDANRLIAAGGKNVFPLVTGGSCHLDAKMISNILPKINLDDLDLLIIENVGNLVCPASYDLGEDMKVALVSTTEGHDKPLKYPGMFRRSSIMVINKIDLLGTSDFDLAEVKNNARQINANLIFFETSCRTGEGLESWFQWLLEEIKTKKERC
;
A
#
# COMPACT_ATOMS: atom_id res chain seq x y z
N MET A 1 -15.06 28.28 -11.99
CA MET A 1 -13.60 28.52 -12.00
C MET A 1 -12.91 28.43 -10.64
N LYS A 2 -13.49 28.88 -9.51
CA LYS A 2 -12.83 28.83 -8.18
C LYS A 2 -12.48 27.41 -7.67
N LYS A 3 -13.39 26.43 -7.84
CA LYS A 3 -13.19 25.04 -7.36
C LYS A 3 -11.96 24.35 -7.96
N VAL A 4 -11.80 24.46 -9.29
CA VAL A 4 -10.67 23.87 -10.03
C VAL A 4 -9.33 24.49 -9.62
N ILE A 5 -9.30 25.78 -9.32
CA ILE A 5 -8.08 26.48 -8.88
C ILE A 5 -7.67 26.01 -7.48
N ILE A 6 -8.64 25.84 -6.57
CA ILE A 6 -8.38 25.35 -5.21
C ILE A 6 -7.87 23.91 -5.24
N GLU A 7 -8.52 23.02 -6.00
CA GLU A 7 -8.08 21.62 -6.16
C GLU A 7 -6.65 21.54 -6.70
N LYS A 8 -6.32 22.30 -7.75
CA LYS A 8 -4.96 22.35 -8.30
C LYS A 8 -3.93 22.82 -7.27
N LYS A 9 -4.27 23.84 -6.47
CA LYS A 9 -3.37 24.38 -5.45
C LYS A 9 -3.15 23.37 -4.30
N VAL A 10 -4.19 22.65 -3.89
CA VAL A 10 -4.07 21.61 -2.86
C VAL A 10 -3.15 20.48 -3.35
N LEU A 11 -3.33 20.01 -4.60
CA LEU A 11 -2.48 18.98 -5.17
C LEU A 11 -1.03 19.45 -5.33
N SER A 12 -0.80 20.70 -5.73
CA SER A 12 0.58 21.21 -5.82
C SER A 12 1.29 21.29 -4.47
N GLU A 13 0.57 21.60 -3.38
CA GLU A 13 1.16 21.57 -2.03
C GLU A 13 1.38 20.13 -1.55
N ASN A 14 0.46 19.21 -1.87
CA ASN A 14 0.63 17.79 -1.57
C ASN A 14 1.89 17.23 -2.25
N ASP A 15 2.06 17.49 -3.54
CA ASP A 15 3.18 16.97 -4.33
C ASP A 15 4.53 17.50 -3.83
N LYS A 16 4.57 18.74 -3.32
CA LYS A 16 5.76 19.29 -2.68
C LYS A 16 6.11 18.53 -1.40
N LEU A 17 5.14 18.30 -0.51
CA LEU A 17 5.36 17.55 0.73
C LEU A 17 5.73 16.09 0.43
N ALA A 18 5.12 15.47 -0.58
CA ALA A 18 5.44 14.12 -1.03
C ALA A 18 6.90 14.03 -1.51
N ALA A 19 7.38 15.03 -2.26
CA ALA A 19 8.77 15.09 -2.70
C ALA A 19 9.75 15.21 -1.52
N GLU A 20 9.43 16.04 -0.52
CA GLU A 20 10.23 16.18 0.71
C GLU A 20 10.29 14.87 1.52
N ILE A 21 9.15 14.18 1.67
CA ILE A 21 9.10 12.86 2.33
C ILE A 21 9.96 11.85 1.58
N ARG A 22 9.83 11.80 0.24
CA ARG A 22 10.61 10.88 -0.59
C ARG A 22 12.10 11.14 -0.44
N GLU A 23 12.55 12.39 -0.53
CA GLU A 23 13.97 12.75 -0.36
C GLU A 23 14.50 12.33 1.03
N GLN A 24 13.70 12.50 2.08
CA GLN A 24 14.05 12.09 3.43
C GLN A 24 14.21 10.55 3.56
N LEU A 25 13.36 9.77 2.90
CA LEU A 25 13.42 8.30 2.92
C LEU A 25 14.54 7.78 2.00
N ASP A 26 14.70 8.38 0.82
CA ASP A 26 15.72 8.07 -0.16
C ASP A 26 17.12 8.29 0.40
N SER A 27 17.37 9.41 1.06
CA SER A 27 18.68 9.69 1.69
C SER A 27 19.09 8.69 2.79
N ARG A 28 18.18 7.80 3.20
CA ARG A 28 18.40 6.75 4.20
C ARG A 28 18.27 5.33 3.65
N GLY A 29 18.01 5.17 2.35
CA GLY A 29 17.78 3.87 1.73
C GLY A 29 16.54 3.13 2.27
N ILE A 30 15.53 3.88 2.75
CA ILE A 30 14.29 3.30 3.31
C ILE A 30 13.31 3.06 2.15
N LEU A 31 12.89 1.82 1.95
CA LEU A 31 11.83 1.52 0.98
C LEU A 31 10.47 1.99 1.54
N CYS A 32 9.70 2.76 0.75
CA CYS A 32 8.38 3.24 1.16
C CYS A 32 7.27 2.67 0.26
N LEU A 33 6.32 1.94 0.85
CA LEU A 33 5.22 1.30 0.13
C LEU A 33 3.86 1.81 0.61
N ASN A 34 2.99 2.19 -0.33
CA ASN A 34 1.62 2.64 -0.06
C ASN A 34 0.60 1.58 -0.49
N PHE A 35 -0.06 0.96 0.49
CA PHE A 35 -1.03 -0.11 0.27
C PHE A 35 -2.43 0.48 0.10
N VAL A 36 -3.03 0.23 -1.07
CA VAL A 36 -4.33 0.76 -1.48
C VAL A 36 -5.24 -0.37 -1.93
N SER A 37 -6.53 -0.33 -1.60
CA SER A 37 -7.46 -1.42 -1.92
C SER A 37 -8.92 -0.99 -1.79
N SER A 38 -9.87 -1.84 -2.17
CA SER A 38 -11.23 -1.74 -1.66
C SER A 38 -11.29 -2.12 -0.17
N PRO A 39 -12.34 -1.76 0.58
CA PRO A 39 -12.57 -2.32 1.91
C PRO A 39 -12.63 -3.85 1.86
N GLY A 40 -11.95 -4.53 2.79
CA GLY A 40 -12.02 -5.99 2.91
C GLY A 40 -11.17 -6.80 1.90
N SER A 41 -10.34 -6.17 1.06
CA SER A 41 -9.42 -6.89 0.15
C SER A 41 -8.30 -7.64 0.88
N GLY A 42 -8.03 -7.29 2.15
CA GLY A 42 -7.08 -7.98 3.02
C GLY A 42 -5.70 -7.33 3.17
N LYS A 43 -5.61 -5.98 3.07
CA LYS A 43 -4.37 -5.21 3.33
C LYS A 43 -3.75 -5.57 4.68
N THR A 44 -4.49 -5.33 5.75
CA THR A 44 -4.06 -5.65 7.11
C THR A 44 -3.63 -7.10 7.26
N SER A 45 -4.35 -8.05 6.64
CA SER A 45 -3.97 -9.48 6.73
C SER A 45 -2.68 -9.82 6.01
N LEU A 46 -2.39 -9.20 4.87
CA LEU A 46 -1.09 -9.35 4.21
C LEU A 46 0.03 -8.73 5.05
N LEU A 47 -0.24 -7.61 5.70
CA LEU A 47 0.71 -6.93 6.57
C LEU A 47 0.96 -7.68 7.89
N GLU A 48 -0.06 -8.27 8.50
CA GLU A 48 0.07 -9.18 9.65
C GLU A 48 0.99 -10.36 9.31
N ARG A 49 0.79 -10.98 8.14
CA ARG A 49 1.68 -12.06 7.66
C ARG A 49 3.09 -11.58 7.40
N THR A 50 3.25 -10.39 6.79
CA THR A 50 4.55 -9.78 6.56
C THR A 50 5.29 -9.53 7.87
N LEU A 51 4.62 -8.96 8.87
CA LEU A 51 5.20 -8.74 10.21
C LEU A 51 5.60 -10.05 10.89
N SER A 52 4.71 -11.04 10.90
CA SER A 52 4.97 -12.32 11.56
C SER A 52 6.12 -13.10 10.92
N SER A 53 6.33 -12.98 9.61
CA SER A 53 7.39 -13.73 8.90
C SER A 53 8.69 -12.94 8.76
N MET A 54 8.63 -11.61 8.73
CA MET A 54 9.77 -10.76 8.38
C MET A 54 10.20 -9.79 9.48
N GLY A 55 9.42 -9.62 10.56
CA GLY A 55 9.68 -8.63 11.60
C GLY A 55 10.95 -8.85 12.43
N ASP A 56 11.52 -10.07 12.41
CA ASP A 56 12.83 -10.36 13.02
C ASP A 56 14.00 -10.20 12.02
N ARG A 57 13.70 -10.12 10.72
CA ARG A 57 14.68 -9.97 9.64
C ARG A 57 14.79 -8.52 9.16
N LEU A 58 13.74 -7.73 9.35
CA LEU A 58 13.60 -6.36 8.85
C LEU A 58 13.10 -5.43 9.96
N LYS A 59 13.66 -4.22 10.00
CA LYS A 59 13.14 -3.09 10.76
C LYS A 59 12.02 -2.43 9.96
N ILE A 60 10.78 -2.73 10.35
CA ILE A 60 9.56 -2.26 9.67
C ILE A 60 8.85 -1.22 10.55
N ALA A 61 8.41 -0.13 9.93
CA ALA A 61 7.45 0.81 10.52
C ALA A 61 6.18 0.84 9.67
N LEU A 62 5.03 0.94 10.33
CA LEU A 62 3.72 0.99 9.69
C LEU A 62 2.94 2.23 10.12
N ILE A 63 2.37 2.94 9.15
CA ILE A 63 1.33 3.93 9.35
C ILE A 63 0.01 3.27 8.96
N ALA A 64 -0.88 3.06 9.93
CA ALA A 64 -2.15 2.39 9.74
C ALA A 64 -3.29 3.40 9.62
N GLY A 65 -3.68 3.70 8.38
CA GLY A 65 -4.72 4.68 8.06
C GLY A 65 -6.11 4.09 8.00
N ASP A 66 -7.04 4.61 8.80
CA ASP A 66 -8.45 4.22 8.79
C ASP A 66 -9.36 5.45 9.01
N VAL A 67 -10.63 5.35 8.66
CA VAL A 67 -11.58 6.46 8.71
C VAL A 67 -11.99 6.80 10.13
N GLN A 68 -12.18 5.79 10.98
CA GLN A 68 -12.83 5.96 12.29
C GLN A 68 -12.20 5.17 13.44
N THR A 69 -11.42 4.12 13.18
CA THR A 69 -10.96 3.21 14.24
C THR A 69 -9.45 3.00 14.21
N GLU A 70 -8.90 2.48 15.31
CA GLU A 70 -7.50 2.04 15.38
C GLU A 70 -7.39 0.51 15.27
N ASN A 71 -8.44 -0.16 14.78
CA ASN A 71 -8.53 -1.62 14.77
C ASN A 71 -7.40 -2.26 13.97
N ASP A 72 -7.06 -1.70 12.80
CA ASP A 72 -5.99 -2.23 11.97
C ASP A 72 -4.62 -2.04 12.63
N ALA A 73 -4.39 -0.91 13.30
CA ALA A 73 -3.17 -0.69 14.09
C ALA A 73 -3.04 -1.72 15.23
N ASN A 74 -4.11 -1.96 16.00
CA ASN A 74 -4.13 -2.94 17.09
C ASN A 74 -3.84 -4.35 16.61
N ARG A 75 -4.40 -4.73 15.45
CA ARG A 75 -4.15 -6.01 14.79
C ARG A 75 -2.69 -6.17 14.38
N LEU A 76 -2.10 -5.14 13.77
CA LEU A 76 -0.69 -5.15 13.36
C LEU A 76 0.26 -5.25 14.57
N ILE A 77 -0.06 -4.57 15.68
CA ILE A 77 0.69 -4.69 16.94
C ILE A 77 0.60 -6.13 17.47
N ALA A 78 -0.61 -6.71 17.50
CA ALA A 78 -0.82 -8.08 17.94
C ALA A 78 -0.08 -9.12 17.06
N ALA A 79 0.14 -8.80 15.77
CA ALA A 79 0.93 -9.61 14.85
C ALA A 79 2.45 -9.44 15.00
N GLY A 80 2.92 -8.71 16.02
CA GLY A 80 4.34 -8.50 16.32
C GLY A 80 4.91 -7.18 15.80
N GLY A 81 4.06 -6.27 15.32
CA GLY A 81 4.46 -4.93 14.89
C GLY A 81 5.00 -4.09 16.05
N LYS A 82 6.29 -3.78 16.02
CA LYS A 82 6.97 -2.98 17.06
C LYS A 82 6.84 -1.46 16.85
N ASN A 83 6.66 -1.03 15.60
CA ASN A 83 6.56 0.37 15.21
C ASN A 83 5.29 0.59 14.37
N VAL A 84 4.13 0.68 15.03
CA VAL A 84 2.83 0.87 14.36
C VAL A 84 2.22 2.19 14.83
N PHE A 85 1.89 3.05 13.88
CA PHE A 85 1.38 4.40 14.12
C PHE A 85 -0.04 4.51 13.55
N PRO A 86 -1.08 4.54 14.40
CA PRO A 86 -2.45 4.75 13.93
C PRO A 86 -2.63 6.15 13.34
N LEU A 87 -3.41 6.24 12.26
CA LEU A 87 -3.81 7.50 11.64
C LEU A 87 -5.31 7.45 11.33
N VAL A 88 -6.11 7.99 12.25
CA VAL A 88 -7.55 8.13 12.04
C VAL A 88 -7.82 9.41 11.26
N THR A 89 -8.41 9.30 10.07
CA THR A 89 -8.58 10.44 9.16
C THR A 89 -9.72 11.38 9.53
N GLY A 90 -10.62 10.96 10.43
CA GLY A 90 -11.78 11.75 10.84
C GLY A 90 -12.81 11.97 9.72
N GLY A 91 -12.89 11.04 8.76
CA GLY A 91 -13.86 11.08 7.66
C GLY A 91 -13.27 11.27 6.26
N SER A 92 -11.96 11.52 6.12
CA SER A 92 -11.31 11.54 4.80
C SER A 92 -11.28 10.13 4.18
N CYS A 93 -11.54 10.05 2.88
CA CYS A 93 -11.48 8.82 2.09
C CYS A 93 -10.06 8.39 1.65
N HIS A 94 -9.04 9.14 2.04
CA HIS A 94 -7.63 8.92 1.66
C HIS A 94 -6.69 9.54 2.70
N LEU A 95 -5.44 9.10 2.68
CA LEU A 95 -4.31 9.80 3.27
C LEU A 95 -3.69 10.80 2.28
N ASP A 96 -3.12 11.88 2.78
CA ASP A 96 -2.34 12.86 2.02
C ASP A 96 -0.92 13.02 2.59
N ALA A 97 -0.02 13.66 1.84
CA ALA A 97 1.37 13.83 2.25
C ALA A 97 1.51 14.66 3.55
N LYS A 98 0.57 15.57 3.84
CA LYS A 98 0.59 16.35 5.09
C LYS A 98 0.33 15.45 6.30
N MET A 99 -0.61 14.52 6.20
CA MET A 99 -0.87 13.53 7.25
C MET A 99 0.37 12.67 7.53
N ILE A 100 1.06 12.22 6.47
CA ILE A 100 2.30 11.45 6.60
C ILE A 100 3.42 12.28 7.21
N SER A 101 3.64 13.51 6.72
CA SER A 101 4.63 14.46 7.24
C SER A 101 4.43 14.75 8.73
N ASN A 102 3.20 14.78 9.23
CA ASN A 102 2.92 14.97 10.66
C ASN A 102 3.26 13.75 11.53
N ILE A 103 3.28 12.55 10.96
CA ILE A 103 3.61 11.30 11.66
C ILE A 103 5.09 10.99 11.56
N LEU A 104 5.73 11.29 10.43
CA LEU A 104 7.10 10.89 10.12
C LEU A 104 8.12 11.26 11.22
N PRO A 105 8.06 12.44 11.89
CA PRO A 105 8.96 12.77 13.01
C PRO A 105 8.83 11.87 14.25
N LYS A 106 7.73 11.10 14.38
CA LYS A 106 7.52 10.14 15.47
C LYS A 106 8.14 8.77 15.17
N ILE A 107 8.52 8.53 13.93
CA ILE A 107 9.11 7.28 13.48
C ILE A 107 10.62 7.40 13.63
N ASN A 108 11.25 6.45 14.33
CA ASN A 108 12.70 6.34 14.28
C ASN A 108 13.09 5.81 12.89
N LEU A 109 13.70 6.69 12.08
CA LEU A 109 14.16 6.35 10.73
C LEU A 109 15.57 5.77 10.72
N ASP A 110 16.28 5.76 11.86
CA ASP A 110 17.63 5.21 11.95
C ASP A 110 17.59 3.69 11.75
N ASP A 111 18.37 3.22 10.77
CA ASP A 111 18.42 1.84 10.31
C ASP A 111 17.08 1.24 9.85
N LEU A 112 16.04 2.05 9.59
CA LEU A 112 14.75 1.53 9.12
C LEU A 112 14.94 0.90 7.73
N ASP A 113 14.37 -0.29 7.51
CA ASP A 113 14.44 -0.95 6.20
C ASP A 113 13.24 -0.58 5.32
N LEU A 114 12.07 -0.52 5.94
CA LEU A 114 10.79 -0.46 5.26
C LEU A 114 9.79 0.40 6.03
N LEU A 115 9.25 1.41 5.36
CA LEU A 115 8.06 2.16 5.79
C LEU A 115 6.86 1.69 4.97
N ILE A 116 5.82 1.21 5.65
CA ILE A 116 4.55 0.83 5.03
C ILE A 116 3.49 1.83 5.43
N ILE A 117 2.75 2.31 4.43
CA ILE A 117 1.55 3.13 4.63
C ILE A 117 0.35 2.27 4.23
N GLU A 118 -0.43 1.81 5.20
CA GLU A 118 -1.74 1.22 4.94
C GLU A 118 -2.76 2.35 4.74
N ASN A 119 -3.17 2.58 3.50
CA ASN A 119 -4.14 3.62 3.17
C ASN A 119 -5.56 3.19 3.52
N VAL A 120 -6.48 4.16 3.50
CA VAL A 120 -7.91 3.89 3.64
C VAL A 120 -8.38 2.95 2.52
N GLY A 121 -9.34 2.07 2.83
CA GLY A 121 -9.99 1.20 1.85
C GLY A 121 -10.77 1.98 0.78
N ASN A 122 -10.09 2.50 -0.22
CA ASN A 122 -10.66 3.21 -1.35
C ASN A 122 -9.73 3.11 -2.60
N LEU A 123 -10.29 2.80 -3.77
CA LEU A 123 -9.55 2.74 -5.05
C LEU A 123 -9.71 4.01 -5.92
N VAL A 124 -10.46 5.00 -5.47
CA VAL A 124 -10.74 6.25 -6.19
C VAL A 124 -9.92 7.39 -5.61
N CYS A 125 -10.19 7.79 -4.35
CA CYS A 125 -9.56 8.97 -3.76
C CYS A 125 -8.01 8.85 -3.71
N PRO A 126 -7.42 7.73 -3.22
CA PRO A 126 -5.97 7.65 -3.04
C PRO A 126 -5.18 7.61 -4.36
N ALA A 127 -5.84 7.41 -5.51
CA ALA A 127 -5.18 7.44 -6.81
C ALA A 127 -4.68 8.85 -7.18
N SER A 128 -5.21 9.91 -6.56
CA SER A 128 -4.85 11.28 -6.88
C SER A 128 -3.78 11.87 -5.95
N TYR A 129 -3.34 11.14 -4.93
CA TYR A 129 -2.43 11.65 -3.90
C TYR A 129 -1.14 10.83 -3.86
N ASP A 130 -0.03 11.52 -4.09
CA ASP A 130 1.32 11.04 -3.80
C ASP A 130 1.61 11.28 -2.30
N LEU A 131 2.14 10.27 -1.61
CA LEU A 131 2.52 10.36 -0.20
C LEU A 131 4.04 10.39 0.00
N GLY A 132 4.81 10.40 -1.08
CA GLY A 132 6.26 10.24 -1.06
C GLY A 132 6.71 8.78 -1.08
N GLU A 133 5.81 7.85 -1.36
CA GLU A 133 6.16 6.44 -1.53
C GLU A 133 6.99 6.19 -2.79
N ASP A 134 7.73 5.08 -2.78
CA ASP A 134 8.38 4.53 -3.97
C ASP A 134 7.36 3.84 -4.87
N MET A 135 6.44 3.09 -4.26
CA MET A 135 5.50 2.25 -5.00
C MET A 135 4.13 2.19 -4.31
N LYS A 136 3.07 2.31 -5.11
CA LYS A 136 1.72 1.93 -4.72
C LYS A 136 1.50 0.44 -4.96
N VAL A 137 1.04 -0.25 -3.91
CA VAL A 137 0.66 -1.67 -3.92
C VAL A 137 -0.87 -1.77 -3.90
N ALA A 138 -1.47 -2.06 -5.05
CA ALA A 138 -2.91 -2.25 -5.15
C ALA A 138 -3.29 -3.69 -4.75
N LEU A 139 -4.15 -3.83 -3.74
CA LEU A 139 -4.74 -5.12 -3.40
C LEU A 139 -6.14 -5.24 -3.99
N VAL A 140 -6.40 -6.38 -4.63
CA VAL A 140 -7.72 -6.83 -5.07
C VAL A 140 -7.94 -8.22 -4.52
N SER A 141 -9.15 -8.53 -4.07
CA SER A 141 -9.53 -9.89 -3.71
C SER A 141 -10.38 -10.57 -4.77
N THR A 142 -10.31 -11.90 -4.84
CA THR A 142 -11.15 -12.73 -5.73
C THR A 142 -12.65 -12.51 -5.52
N THR A 143 -13.06 -12.00 -4.36
CA THR A 143 -14.45 -11.67 -4.03
C THR A 143 -14.95 -10.36 -4.66
N GLU A 144 -14.08 -9.59 -5.32
CA GLU A 144 -14.43 -8.28 -5.87
C GLU A 144 -14.80 -8.33 -7.37
N GLY A 145 -14.52 -9.42 -8.09
CA GLY A 145 -14.75 -9.54 -9.53
C GLY A 145 -13.56 -9.11 -10.39
N HIS A 146 -13.40 -9.76 -11.55
CA HIS A 146 -12.23 -9.62 -12.43
C HIS A 146 -12.19 -8.30 -13.24
N ASP A 147 -13.29 -7.54 -13.26
CA ASP A 147 -13.42 -6.27 -13.99
C ASP A 147 -12.88 -5.05 -13.24
N LYS A 148 -12.41 -5.24 -12.00
CA LYS A 148 -11.95 -4.14 -11.13
C LYS A 148 -10.89 -3.24 -11.74
N PRO A 149 -9.88 -3.74 -12.47
CA PRO A 149 -8.91 -2.87 -13.10
C PRO A 149 -9.51 -1.87 -14.10
N LEU A 150 -10.51 -2.31 -14.88
CA LEU A 150 -11.20 -1.46 -15.85
C LEU A 150 -12.11 -0.43 -15.18
N LYS A 151 -12.69 -0.77 -14.01
CA LYS A 151 -13.55 0.13 -13.23
C LYS A 151 -12.78 1.23 -12.49
N TYR A 152 -11.54 0.96 -12.09
CA TYR A 152 -10.70 1.91 -11.33
C TYR A 152 -9.35 2.19 -12.01
N PRO A 153 -9.33 2.57 -13.30
CA PRO A 153 -8.11 2.59 -14.10
C PRO A 153 -7.08 3.59 -13.58
N GLY A 154 -7.52 4.67 -12.91
CA GLY A 154 -6.62 5.65 -12.31
C GLY A 154 -5.72 5.05 -11.22
N MET A 155 -6.23 4.10 -10.43
CA MET A 155 -5.43 3.43 -9.41
C MET A 155 -4.40 2.50 -10.04
N PHE A 156 -4.85 1.55 -10.87
CA PHE A 156 -3.96 0.55 -11.46
C PHE A 156 -2.92 1.14 -12.40
N ARG A 157 -3.20 2.29 -13.03
CA ARG A 157 -2.20 3.03 -13.81
C ARG A 157 -1.04 3.56 -12.96
N ARG A 158 -1.30 3.90 -11.69
CA ARG A 158 -0.32 4.47 -10.76
C ARG A 158 0.28 3.45 -9.79
N SER A 159 -0.24 2.23 -9.77
CA SER A 159 0.32 1.13 -9.01
C SER A 159 1.51 0.52 -9.74
N SER A 160 2.54 0.16 -8.99
CA SER A 160 3.64 -0.66 -9.50
C SER A 160 3.30 -2.14 -9.37
N ILE A 161 2.47 -2.48 -8.39
CA ILE A 161 2.16 -3.85 -7.99
C ILE A 161 0.66 -4.03 -7.83
N MET A 162 0.18 -5.18 -8.25
CA MET A 162 -1.14 -5.69 -7.92
C MET A 162 -1.04 -7.03 -7.20
N VAL A 163 -1.48 -7.06 -5.96
CA VAL A 163 -1.63 -8.29 -5.19
C VAL A 163 -3.08 -8.76 -5.32
N ILE A 164 -3.27 -9.96 -5.86
CA ILE A 164 -4.53 -10.66 -6.00
C ILE A 164 -4.65 -11.62 -4.81
N ASN A 165 -5.39 -11.20 -3.78
CA ASN A 165 -5.52 -11.94 -2.53
C ASN A 165 -6.78 -12.83 -2.52
N LYS A 166 -6.84 -13.75 -1.57
CA LYS A 166 -7.92 -14.74 -1.38
C LYS A 166 -8.04 -15.74 -2.54
N ILE A 167 -6.90 -16.16 -3.11
CA ILE A 167 -6.89 -17.18 -4.19
C ILE A 167 -7.42 -18.54 -3.73
N ASP A 168 -7.40 -18.79 -2.43
CA ASP A 168 -8.05 -19.94 -1.79
C ASP A 168 -9.58 -19.96 -1.93
N LEU A 169 -10.19 -18.90 -2.48
CA LEU A 169 -11.61 -18.84 -2.81
C LEU A 169 -11.87 -19.00 -4.33
N LEU A 170 -10.85 -19.25 -5.15
CA LEU A 170 -11.07 -19.53 -6.57
C LEU A 170 -11.98 -20.76 -6.74
N GLY A 171 -12.87 -20.71 -7.75
CA GLY A 171 -13.90 -21.73 -7.96
C GLY A 171 -15.16 -21.57 -7.10
N THR A 172 -15.21 -20.58 -6.18
CA THR A 172 -16.43 -20.27 -5.41
C THR A 172 -17.29 -19.16 -6.04
N SER A 173 -16.77 -18.49 -7.07
CA SER A 173 -17.45 -17.47 -7.88
C SER A 173 -16.93 -17.49 -9.31
N ASP A 174 -17.52 -16.67 -10.18
CA ASP A 174 -17.08 -16.49 -11.58
C ASP A 174 -15.81 -15.61 -11.72
N PHE A 175 -15.01 -15.51 -10.66
CA PHE A 175 -13.76 -14.76 -10.72
C PHE A 175 -12.72 -15.51 -11.56
N ASP A 176 -12.23 -14.86 -12.60
CA ASP A 176 -11.18 -15.39 -13.47
C ASP A 176 -9.85 -14.65 -13.23
N LEU A 177 -8.84 -15.42 -12.85
CA LEU A 177 -7.51 -14.93 -12.51
C LEU A 177 -6.70 -14.47 -13.72
N ALA A 178 -6.88 -15.10 -14.88
CA ALA A 178 -6.23 -14.69 -16.11
C ALA A 178 -6.87 -13.40 -16.63
N GLU A 179 -8.20 -13.30 -16.57
CA GLU A 179 -8.95 -12.14 -17.04
C GLU A 179 -8.63 -10.89 -16.22
N VAL A 180 -8.59 -10.97 -14.89
CA VAL A 180 -8.23 -9.80 -14.06
C VAL A 180 -6.82 -9.29 -14.37
N LYS A 181 -5.86 -10.19 -14.62
CA LYS A 181 -4.49 -9.80 -14.99
C LYS A 181 -4.44 -9.17 -16.37
N ASN A 182 -5.19 -9.72 -17.34
CA ASN A 182 -5.30 -9.16 -18.68
C ASN A 182 -5.92 -7.76 -18.66
N ASN A 183 -7.00 -7.58 -17.89
CA ASN A 183 -7.64 -6.29 -17.67
C ASN A 183 -6.68 -5.28 -17.02
N ALA A 184 -5.90 -5.70 -16.02
CA ALA A 184 -4.91 -4.85 -15.38
C ALA A 184 -3.78 -4.46 -16.34
N ARG A 185 -3.29 -5.38 -17.17
CA ARG A 185 -2.24 -5.11 -18.17
C ARG A 185 -2.67 -4.13 -19.26
N GLN A 186 -3.96 -4.12 -19.62
CA GLN A 186 -4.50 -3.11 -20.54
C GLN A 186 -4.39 -1.69 -19.96
N ILE A 187 -4.40 -1.54 -18.63
CA ILE A 187 -4.26 -0.25 -17.94
C ILE A 187 -2.79 0.08 -17.67
N ASN A 188 -2.00 -0.92 -17.25
CA ASN A 188 -0.58 -0.79 -16.95
C ASN A 188 0.17 -2.08 -17.32
N ALA A 189 0.92 -2.04 -18.42
CA ALA A 189 1.67 -3.20 -18.92
C ALA A 189 2.84 -3.62 -18.00
N ASN A 190 3.33 -2.71 -17.15
CA ASN A 190 4.49 -2.93 -16.28
C ASN A 190 4.11 -3.43 -14.88
N LEU A 191 2.83 -3.70 -14.63
CA LEU A 191 2.33 -4.10 -13.32
C LEU A 191 2.91 -5.47 -12.92
N ILE A 192 3.52 -5.53 -11.73
CA ILE A 192 3.97 -6.78 -11.12
C ILE A 192 2.78 -7.43 -10.40
N PHE A 193 2.61 -8.74 -10.55
CA PHE A 193 1.50 -9.47 -9.95
C PHE A 193 1.98 -10.42 -8.86
N PHE A 194 1.30 -10.40 -7.72
CA PHE A 194 1.39 -11.45 -6.71
C PHE A 194 0.03 -12.09 -6.50
N GLU A 195 -0.02 -13.41 -6.50
CA GLU A 195 -1.21 -14.18 -6.14
C GLU A 195 -1.01 -14.66 -4.72
N THR A 196 -1.94 -14.34 -3.82
CA THR A 196 -1.77 -14.68 -2.41
C THR A 196 -3.04 -15.23 -1.78
N SER A 197 -2.83 -16.09 -0.79
CA SER A 197 -3.82 -16.38 0.23
C SER A 197 -3.20 -16.11 1.60
N CYS A 198 -3.64 -15.04 2.25
CA CYS A 198 -3.26 -14.80 3.64
C CYS A 198 -3.82 -15.87 4.60
N ARG A 199 -4.84 -16.63 4.17
CA ARG A 199 -5.46 -17.71 4.94
C ARG A 199 -4.61 -18.98 4.91
N THR A 200 -4.25 -19.46 3.73
CA THR A 200 -3.51 -20.72 3.55
C THR A 200 -1.99 -20.53 3.56
N GLY A 201 -1.52 -19.30 3.32
CA GLY A 201 -0.10 -18.98 3.17
C GLY A 201 0.40 -19.06 1.72
N GLU A 202 -0.44 -19.50 0.78
CA GLU A 202 -0.07 -19.63 -0.62
C GLU A 202 0.39 -18.29 -1.22
N GLY A 203 1.52 -18.32 -1.93
CA GLY A 203 2.11 -17.16 -2.62
C GLY A 203 2.77 -16.10 -1.72
N LEU A 204 2.67 -16.23 -0.39
CA LEU A 204 3.28 -15.26 0.54
C LEU A 204 4.82 -15.28 0.49
N GLU A 205 5.43 -16.45 0.27
CA GLU A 205 6.90 -16.55 0.18
C GLU A 205 7.45 -15.72 -0.99
N SER A 206 6.80 -15.77 -2.16
CA SER A 206 7.20 -14.96 -3.31
C SER A 206 7.08 -13.46 -3.02
N TRP A 207 6.05 -13.06 -2.28
CA TRP A 207 5.89 -11.68 -1.82
C TRP A 207 7.01 -11.26 -0.85
N PHE A 208 7.37 -12.11 0.10
CA PHE A 208 8.46 -11.83 1.05
C PHE A 208 9.82 -11.74 0.38
N GLN A 209 10.09 -12.63 -0.58
CA GLN A 209 11.35 -12.62 -1.32
C GLN A 209 11.51 -11.34 -2.15
N TRP A 210 10.43 -10.93 -2.82
CA TRP A 210 10.44 -9.68 -3.56
C TRP A 210 10.69 -8.47 -2.64
N LEU A 211 10.06 -8.41 -1.46
CA LEU A 211 10.32 -7.34 -0.49
C LEU A 211 11.80 -7.26 -0.10
N LEU A 212 12.44 -8.41 0.16
CA LEU A 212 13.88 -8.45 0.49
C LEU A 212 14.76 -7.92 -0.64
N GLU A 213 14.46 -8.32 -1.87
CA GLU A 213 15.20 -7.91 -3.06
C GLU A 213 15.06 -6.40 -3.33
N GLU A 214 13.86 -5.86 -3.19
CA GLU A 214 13.62 -4.42 -3.38
C GLU A 214 14.25 -3.59 -2.27
N ILE A 215 14.18 -4.02 -1.00
CA ILE A 215 14.86 -3.34 0.11
C ILE A 215 16.37 -3.32 -0.13
N LYS A 216 16.94 -4.45 -0.56
CA LYS A 216 18.37 -4.52 -0.92
C LYS A 216 18.69 -3.55 -2.06
N THR A 217 17.88 -3.56 -3.13
CA THR A 217 18.06 -2.67 -4.29
C THR A 217 17.95 -1.20 -3.89
N LYS A 218 17.02 -0.85 -3.00
CA LYS A 218 16.84 0.51 -2.48
C LYS A 218 18.10 0.97 -1.76
N LYS A 219 18.66 0.15 -0.87
CA LYS A 219 19.89 0.47 -0.14
C LYS A 219 21.12 0.60 -1.03
N GLU A 220 21.19 -0.15 -2.12
CA GLU A 220 22.31 -0.07 -3.08
C GLU A 220 22.27 1.18 -3.96
N ARG A 221 21.10 1.84 -4.09
CA ARG A 221 20.92 3.06 -4.89
C ARG A 221 21.20 4.35 -4.11
N CYS A 222 21.33 4.27 -2.80
CA CYS A 222 21.45 5.39 -1.86
C CYS A 222 22.86 5.42 -1.26
#